data_AF-A0A7J6DLF5-F1
#
_entry.id   AF-A0A7J6DLF5-F1
#
_cell.length_a   1.000
_cell.length_b   1.000
_cell.length_c   1.000
_cell.angle_alpha   90.00
_cell.angle_beta   90.00
_cell.angle_gamma   90.00
#
_symmetry.space_group_name_H-M   'P 1'
#
loop_
_entity.id
_entity.type
_entity.pdbx_description
1 polymer ?
#
loop_
_entity_poly.entity_id
_entity_poly.type
_entity_poly.pdbx_seq_one_letter_code
_entity_poly.pdbx_strand_id
1 'polypeptide(L)'
;MFLSHRTRVLLSILMPFDIYNDSAQQALIVLKQRFLYDEIEAEVDHCFDLFVSKLCDTVFTYYKSWAASELLDPSFLFASDNGDKFSIQPMRFTALLKMTRVKLLGRTINLRSLITERMNKVFRENLEFLFDRFESQDLCAIVELEKLVDILKHAHCLLSTDLSIDSFSLMMSEMQENISLVSFSSRLASQIWSEMQNDFLPNFILCNTTQRFIRSSKVPHVPVQKPSVPYAKPNFYCGTQELNLAHQSFARLHSGFFGVPHMFSIVKLLGSRSLPWLIRALLDHISNKLTTLEPMITGLQESLPKSIGLLPFDGGVTGCMRLVKEHLNWGTKSELKSEVLRGIKEIGSVLYWMGLLDIVLREVDTWHFMQTAPWLGLLPSADGQVLHSQDGGDSPIVSLFKSVTAAILSKPGCPNPTSFNTLSKQAEAADLLYKANMNTGSVLEYALAFTSAALDKYCSKWSAIPKTGFVDITTSKDFYRIYSGLQIGYLEESEQVSSGNRELLGDSVAWGGCTIIYLLGQQIHFELFDFSHQVLNVAEVETVSSVQSPRNPQFSQGWEVLIESMKKARRLNNHVFSMLKARCPLEDKTACAIKQSGAPLHRIKFENTISAFETLPQKGA
;
A
#
# COMPACT_ATOMS: atom_id res chain seq x y z
N MET A 1 -40.99 -22.34 14.59
CA MET A 1 -41.90 -22.11 15.74
C MET A 1 -41.16 -21.66 17.02
N PHE A 2 -40.03 -22.28 17.40
CA PHE A 2 -39.20 -21.81 18.55
C PHE A 2 -38.56 -20.42 18.38
N LEU A 3 -38.32 -19.96 17.14
CA LEU A 3 -37.66 -18.69 16.84
C LEU A 3 -38.59 -17.46 16.87
N SER A 4 -39.88 -17.60 16.52
CA SER A 4 -40.87 -16.51 16.69
C SER A 4 -41.14 -16.20 18.17
N HIS A 5 -40.84 -17.16 19.05
CA HIS A 5 -40.89 -16.95 20.49
C HIS A 5 -39.78 -15.99 20.96
N ARG A 6 -38.55 -16.11 20.45
CA ARG A 6 -37.42 -15.24 20.84
C ARG A 6 -37.64 -13.77 20.46
N THR A 7 -38.20 -13.49 19.27
CA THR A 7 -38.47 -12.12 18.81
C THR A 7 -39.59 -11.45 19.61
N ARG A 8 -40.61 -12.21 20.05
CA ARG A 8 -41.66 -11.68 20.95
C ARG A 8 -41.13 -11.47 22.37
N VAL A 9 -40.28 -12.38 22.88
CA VAL A 9 -39.67 -12.29 24.21
C VAL A 9 -38.75 -11.07 24.34
N LEU A 10 -38.10 -10.64 23.26
CA LEU A 10 -37.21 -9.48 23.28
C LEU A 10 -37.92 -8.16 23.67
N LEU A 11 -39.18 -8.01 23.27
CA LEU A 11 -40.02 -6.85 23.65
C LEU A 11 -40.47 -6.90 25.11
N SER A 12 -40.49 -8.09 25.71
CA SER A 12 -40.90 -8.35 27.09
C SER A 12 -39.69 -8.59 28.01
N ILE A 13 -38.46 -8.36 27.54
CA ILE A 13 -37.25 -8.77 28.25
C ILE A 13 -37.03 -8.01 29.57
N LEU A 14 -37.69 -6.87 29.74
CA LEU A 14 -37.67 -6.06 30.97
C LEU A 14 -38.79 -6.43 31.96
N MET A 15 -39.81 -7.19 31.54
CA MET A 15 -40.94 -7.57 32.42
C MET A 15 -40.50 -8.36 33.66
N PRO A 16 -39.50 -9.28 33.59
CA PRO A 16 -39.01 -9.95 34.79
C PRO A 16 -38.43 -8.99 35.83
N PHE A 17 -37.92 -7.82 35.43
CA PHE A 17 -37.39 -6.83 36.38
C PHE A 17 -38.50 -6.13 37.18
N ASP A 18 -39.75 -6.12 36.70
CA ASP A 18 -40.88 -5.59 37.46
C ASP A 18 -41.20 -6.45 38.69
N ILE A 19 -40.84 -7.74 38.69
CA ILE A 19 -41.01 -8.61 39.86
C ILE A 19 -40.17 -8.11 41.05
N TYR A 20 -39.01 -7.50 40.77
CA TYR A 20 -38.21 -6.86 41.82
C TYR A 20 -38.89 -5.61 42.38
N ASN A 21 -39.62 -4.85 41.56
CA ASN A 21 -40.42 -3.71 42.05
C ASN A 21 -41.50 -4.18 43.03
N ASP A 22 -42.22 -5.25 42.68
CA ASP A 22 -43.25 -5.85 43.55
C ASP A 22 -42.64 -6.41 44.84
N SER A 23 -41.50 -7.09 44.73
CA SER A 23 -40.80 -7.71 45.87
C SER A 23 -40.26 -6.65 46.83
N ALA A 24 -39.68 -5.56 46.30
CA ALA A 24 -39.23 -4.43 47.10
C ALA A 24 -40.40 -3.71 47.78
N GLN A 25 -41.53 -3.54 47.10
CA GLN A 25 -42.74 -2.98 47.69
C GLN A 25 -43.24 -3.85 48.85
N GLN A 26 -43.25 -5.17 48.67
CA GLN A 26 -43.65 -6.12 49.70
C GLN A 26 -42.70 -6.08 50.92
N ALA A 27 -41.38 -6.04 50.68
CA ALA A 27 -40.37 -5.96 51.73
C ALA A 27 -40.51 -4.67 52.58
N LEU A 28 -40.72 -3.52 51.93
CA LEU A 28 -40.82 -2.22 52.59
C LEU A 28 -42.18 -1.95 53.24
N ILE A 29 -43.29 -2.23 52.54
CA ILE A 29 -44.63 -1.84 52.97
C ILE A 29 -45.28 -2.91 53.84
N VAL A 30 -45.20 -4.18 53.42
CA VAL A 30 -45.91 -5.28 54.08
C VAL A 30 -45.06 -5.90 55.18
N LEU A 31 -43.84 -6.32 54.87
CA LEU A 31 -42.96 -6.99 55.83
C LEU A 31 -42.21 -6.02 56.75
N LYS A 32 -42.01 -4.77 56.30
CA LYS A 32 -41.28 -3.71 57.00
C LYS A 32 -39.87 -4.14 57.44
N GLN A 33 -39.21 -4.95 56.61
CA GLN A 33 -37.85 -5.45 56.87
C GLN A 33 -36.86 -4.75 55.94
N ARG A 34 -35.93 -3.98 56.51
CA ARG A 34 -34.91 -3.26 55.75
C ARG A 34 -33.89 -4.21 55.11
N PHE A 35 -33.43 -5.22 55.84
CA PHE A 35 -32.41 -6.15 55.34
C PHE A 35 -32.88 -6.90 54.08
N LEU A 36 -34.16 -7.24 53.97
CA LEU A 36 -34.73 -7.85 52.76
C LEU A 36 -34.67 -6.91 51.56
N TYR A 37 -34.95 -5.62 51.77
CA TYR A 37 -34.80 -4.63 50.71
C TYR A 37 -33.33 -4.46 50.29
N ASP A 38 -32.42 -4.43 51.25
CA ASP A 38 -30.98 -4.29 50.97
C ASP A 38 -30.46 -5.49 50.15
N GLU A 39 -30.92 -6.71 50.44
CA GLU A 39 -30.62 -7.91 49.63
C GLU A 39 -31.22 -7.84 48.22
N ILE A 40 -32.48 -7.41 48.10
CA ILE A 40 -33.16 -7.21 46.80
C ILE A 40 -32.42 -6.16 45.95
N GLU A 41 -32.04 -5.03 46.55
CA GLU A 41 -31.33 -3.96 45.86
C GLU A 41 -29.97 -4.44 45.33
N ALA A 42 -29.20 -5.15 46.16
CA ALA A 42 -27.91 -5.72 45.76
C ALA A 42 -28.06 -6.75 44.62
N GLU A 43 -29.09 -7.61 44.68
CA GLU A 43 -29.35 -8.59 43.62
C GLU A 43 -29.74 -7.91 42.30
N VAL A 44 -30.62 -6.90 42.37
CA VAL A 44 -31.07 -6.14 41.20
C VAL A 44 -29.92 -5.42 40.52
N ASP A 45 -29.04 -4.75 41.28
CA ASP A 45 -27.91 -4.02 40.70
C ASP A 45 -26.98 -4.99 39.93
N HIS A 46 -26.66 -6.15 40.52
CA HIS A 46 -25.85 -7.16 39.84
C HIS A 46 -26.54 -7.76 38.59
N CYS A 47 -27.83 -8.14 38.72
CA CYS A 47 -28.59 -8.74 37.63
C CYS A 47 -28.82 -7.76 36.48
N PHE A 48 -29.06 -6.50 36.78
CA PHE A 48 -29.27 -5.46 35.77
C PHE A 48 -27.97 -5.16 34.99
N ASP A 49 -26.83 -5.10 35.67
CA ASP A 49 -25.53 -4.94 35.02
C ASP A 49 -25.20 -6.12 34.09
N LEU A 50 -25.46 -7.36 34.55
CA LEU A 50 -25.29 -8.56 33.74
C LEU A 50 -26.24 -8.56 32.54
N PHE A 51 -27.49 -8.14 32.74
CA PHE A 51 -28.48 -8.02 31.69
C PHE A 51 -28.04 -7.02 30.62
N VAL A 52 -27.67 -5.80 30.99
CA VAL A 52 -27.20 -4.76 30.06
C VAL A 52 -25.96 -5.26 29.29
N SER A 53 -25.04 -5.94 29.98
CA SER A 53 -23.87 -6.56 29.36
C SER A 53 -24.23 -7.57 28.27
N LYS A 54 -25.06 -8.56 28.61
CA LYS A 54 -25.48 -9.62 27.67
C LYS A 54 -26.34 -9.10 26.54
N LEU A 55 -27.17 -8.10 26.81
CA LEU A 55 -27.96 -7.42 25.81
C LEU A 55 -27.06 -6.70 24.80
N CYS A 56 -26.06 -5.95 25.27
CA CYS A 56 -25.09 -5.28 24.43
C CYS A 56 -24.29 -6.27 23.58
N ASP A 57 -23.78 -7.36 24.18
CA ASP A 57 -23.10 -8.43 23.45
C ASP A 57 -23.98 -9.00 22.32
N THR A 58 -25.26 -9.22 22.59
CA THR A 58 -26.23 -9.77 21.63
C THR A 58 -26.53 -8.77 20.49
N VAL A 59 -26.77 -7.50 20.85
CA VAL A 59 -27.02 -6.41 19.89
C VAL A 59 -25.80 -6.25 18.98
N PHE A 60 -24.61 -6.11 19.55
CA PHE A 60 -23.37 -5.95 18.78
C PHE A 60 -23.14 -7.13 17.84
N THR A 61 -23.27 -8.36 18.35
CA THR A 61 -23.11 -9.57 17.53
C THR A 61 -24.11 -9.61 16.38
N TYR A 62 -25.38 -9.26 16.63
CA TYR A 62 -26.41 -9.22 15.59
C TYR A 62 -26.07 -8.22 14.48
N TYR A 63 -25.77 -6.97 14.83
CA TYR A 63 -25.47 -5.93 13.83
C TYR A 63 -24.13 -6.18 13.11
N LYS A 64 -23.12 -6.73 13.78
CA LYS A 64 -21.86 -7.16 13.15
C LYS A 64 -22.09 -8.28 12.13
N SER A 65 -22.92 -9.26 12.49
CA SER A 65 -23.26 -10.38 11.60
C SER A 65 -24.10 -9.91 10.41
N TRP A 66 -25.05 -8.99 10.63
CA TRP A 66 -25.83 -8.37 9.55
C TRP A 66 -24.92 -7.62 8.57
N ALA A 67 -24.03 -6.77 9.09
CA ALA A 67 -23.07 -6.05 8.26
C ALA A 67 -22.15 -7.00 7.47
N ALA A 68 -21.66 -8.06 8.11
CA ALA A 68 -20.81 -9.05 7.45
C ALA A 68 -21.55 -9.83 6.35
N SER A 69 -22.83 -10.14 6.56
CA SER A 69 -23.67 -10.80 5.57
C SER A 69 -23.92 -9.92 4.34
N GLU A 70 -24.18 -8.62 4.51
CA GLU A 70 -24.43 -7.70 3.39
C GLU A 70 -23.16 -7.42 2.57
N LEU A 71 -21.98 -7.52 3.18
CA LEU A 71 -20.70 -7.28 2.53
C LEU A 71 -20.08 -8.54 1.91
N LEU A 72 -20.77 -9.68 1.88
CA LEU A 72 -20.34 -10.86 1.14
C LEU A 72 -20.53 -10.65 -0.37
N ASP A 73 -19.59 -11.17 -1.16
CA ASP A 73 -19.67 -11.10 -2.62
C ASP A 73 -20.89 -11.88 -3.13
N PRO A 74 -21.80 -11.25 -3.91
CA PRO A 74 -22.96 -11.94 -4.47
C PRO A 74 -22.59 -13.17 -5.33
N SER A 75 -21.45 -13.14 -6.01
CA SER A 75 -20.93 -14.25 -6.84
C SER A 75 -20.50 -15.43 -5.97
N PHE A 76 -19.90 -15.15 -4.80
CA PHE A 76 -19.58 -16.18 -3.81
C PHE A 76 -20.84 -16.81 -3.23
N LEU A 77 -21.85 -16.00 -2.92
CA LEU A 77 -23.14 -16.49 -2.42
C LEU A 77 -23.85 -17.37 -3.46
N PHE A 78 -23.83 -16.96 -4.73
CA PHE A 78 -24.41 -17.73 -5.83
C PHE A 78 -23.69 -19.07 -6.05
N ALA A 79 -22.37 -19.11 -5.91
CA ALA A 79 -21.57 -20.33 -6.05
C ALA A 79 -21.65 -21.26 -4.83
N SER A 80 -22.23 -20.81 -3.71
CA SER A 80 -22.29 -21.58 -2.46
C SER A 80 -23.59 -22.37 -2.34
N ASP A 81 -23.48 -23.69 -2.19
CA ASP A 81 -24.63 -24.58 -1.99
C ASP A 81 -25.39 -24.32 -0.66
N ASN A 82 -24.82 -23.53 0.24
CA ASN A 82 -25.34 -23.28 1.59
C ASN A 82 -25.54 -21.77 1.89
N GLY A 83 -26.03 -20.99 0.91
CA GLY A 83 -26.25 -19.54 1.05
C GLY A 83 -27.07 -19.14 2.29
N ASP A 84 -28.05 -19.97 2.69
CA ASP A 84 -28.90 -19.74 3.87
C ASP A 84 -28.11 -19.62 5.19
N LYS A 85 -26.92 -20.21 5.29
CA LYS A 85 -26.07 -20.14 6.49
C LYS A 85 -25.52 -18.74 6.73
N PHE A 86 -25.45 -17.91 5.69
CA PHE A 86 -24.96 -16.54 5.77
C PHE A 86 -26.10 -15.54 5.99
N SER A 87 -27.36 -15.94 5.79
CA SER A 87 -28.52 -15.09 5.98
C SER A 87 -28.80 -14.79 7.45
N ILE A 88 -28.87 -13.50 7.78
CA ILE A 88 -29.22 -13.03 9.13
C ILE A 88 -30.74 -12.82 9.24
N GLN A 89 -31.35 -13.49 10.22
CA GLN A 89 -32.78 -13.33 10.49
C GLN A 89 -33.05 -11.99 11.19
N PRO A 90 -34.01 -11.17 10.71
CA PRO A 90 -34.22 -9.84 11.25
C PRO A 90 -34.71 -9.88 12.71
N MET A 91 -33.99 -9.19 13.59
CA MET A 91 -34.36 -9.00 15.00
C MET A 91 -34.90 -7.59 15.26
N ARG A 92 -35.89 -7.47 16.16
CA ARG A 92 -36.56 -6.20 16.47
C ARG A 92 -35.97 -5.50 17.70
N PHE A 93 -34.74 -5.01 17.59
CA PHE A 93 -34.09 -4.25 18.68
C PHE A 93 -34.56 -2.81 18.81
N THR A 94 -35.14 -2.22 17.76
CA THR A 94 -35.48 -0.79 17.67
C THR A 94 -36.28 -0.24 18.85
N ALA A 95 -37.29 -0.98 19.32
CA ALA A 95 -38.10 -0.55 20.46
C ALA A 95 -37.25 -0.46 21.74
N LEU A 96 -36.42 -1.47 21.99
CA LEU A 96 -35.54 -1.57 23.14
C LEU A 96 -34.43 -0.49 23.12
N LEU A 97 -33.83 -0.25 21.96
CA LEU A 97 -32.78 0.77 21.79
C LEU A 97 -33.30 2.21 21.97
N LYS A 98 -34.61 2.42 21.82
CA LYS A 98 -35.27 3.72 22.01
C LYS A 98 -35.78 3.94 23.45
N MET A 99 -35.67 2.95 24.34
CA MET A 99 -36.14 3.07 25.73
C MET A 99 -35.23 4.00 26.56
N THR A 100 -35.78 5.14 26.98
CA THR A 100 -35.06 6.14 27.81
C THR A 100 -35.46 6.13 29.28
N ARG A 101 -36.54 5.44 29.63
CA ARG A 101 -37.09 5.43 30.99
C ARG A 101 -37.54 4.03 31.37
N VAL A 102 -36.70 3.33 32.13
CA VAL A 102 -37.02 2.06 32.79
C VAL A 102 -37.15 2.35 34.29
N LYS A 103 -38.29 2.02 34.90
CA LYS A 103 -38.50 2.21 36.34
C LYS A 103 -38.09 0.95 37.09
N LEU A 104 -37.13 1.06 37.99
CA LEU A 104 -36.63 -0.08 38.77
C LEU A 104 -36.23 0.38 40.16
N LEU A 105 -36.81 -0.23 41.20
CA LEU A 105 -36.62 0.12 42.62
C LEU A 105 -36.76 1.63 42.89
N GLY A 106 -37.75 2.26 42.27
CA GLY A 106 -37.99 3.71 42.37
C GLY A 106 -37.03 4.59 41.55
N ARG A 107 -35.96 4.04 40.99
CA ARG A 107 -35.02 4.73 40.10
C ARG A 107 -35.59 4.81 38.69
N THR A 108 -35.27 5.87 37.95
CA THR A 108 -35.56 5.98 36.51
C THR A 108 -34.26 5.83 35.73
N ILE A 109 -34.07 4.68 35.10
CA ILE A 109 -32.85 4.30 34.40
C ILE A 109 -32.99 4.64 32.91
N ASN A 110 -32.00 5.34 32.36
CA ASN A 110 -31.90 5.60 30.92
C ASN A 110 -31.16 4.48 30.20
N LEU A 111 -31.90 3.43 29.83
CA LEU A 111 -31.34 2.25 29.18
C LEU A 111 -30.62 2.59 27.86
N ARG A 112 -31.18 3.52 27.06
CA ARG A 112 -30.55 4.00 25.82
C ARG A 112 -29.16 4.58 26.05
N SER A 113 -28.98 5.38 27.11
CA SER A 113 -27.67 5.95 27.47
C SER A 113 -26.67 4.86 27.84
N LEU A 114 -27.07 3.89 28.68
CA LEU A 114 -26.21 2.78 29.10
C LEU A 114 -25.78 1.91 27.93
N ILE A 115 -26.71 1.60 27.01
CA ILE A 115 -26.39 0.86 25.79
C ILE A 115 -25.44 1.67 24.92
N THR A 116 -25.67 2.97 24.75
CA THR A 116 -24.83 3.84 23.90
C THR A 116 -23.40 3.90 24.42
N GLU A 117 -23.20 4.12 25.72
CA GLU A 117 -21.89 4.12 26.37
C GLU A 117 -21.15 2.80 26.17
N ARG A 118 -21.86 1.67 26.37
CA ARG A 118 -21.28 0.35 26.21
C ARG A 118 -20.96 0.03 24.75
N MET A 119 -21.80 0.45 23.80
CA MET A 119 -21.51 0.30 22.38
C MET A 119 -20.26 1.10 22.00
N ASN A 120 -20.15 2.35 22.43
CA ASN A 120 -18.97 3.19 22.23
C ASN A 120 -17.67 2.51 22.70
N LYS A 121 -17.73 1.80 23.85
CA LYS A 121 -16.61 1.01 24.36
C LYS A 121 -16.32 -0.23 23.51
N VAL A 122 -17.34 -1.02 23.16
CA VAL A 122 -17.18 -2.26 22.38
C VAL A 122 -16.61 -1.97 20.98
N PHE A 123 -17.02 -0.88 20.32
CA PHE A 123 -16.46 -0.51 19.02
C PHE A 123 -14.96 -0.19 19.10
N ARG A 124 -14.51 0.52 20.16
CA ARG A 124 -13.09 0.81 20.40
C ARG A 124 -12.29 -0.45 20.72
N GLU A 125 -12.81 -1.29 21.62
CA GLU A 125 -12.20 -2.59 21.95
C GLU A 125 -12.10 -3.50 20.71
N ASN A 126 -13.09 -3.46 19.81
CA ASN A 126 -13.03 -4.24 18.59
C ASN A 126 -11.97 -3.68 17.63
N LEU A 127 -11.88 -2.35 17.45
CA LEU A 127 -10.81 -1.73 16.63
C LEU A 127 -9.42 -2.06 17.17
N GLU A 128 -9.22 -1.96 18.48
CA GLU A 128 -7.96 -2.30 19.16
C GLU A 128 -7.55 -3.74 18.82
N PHE A 129 -8.48 -4.69 19.00
CA PHE A 129 -8.26 -6.09 18.64
C PHE A 129 -7.87 -6.28 17.17
N LEU A 130 -8.47 -5.54 16.24
CA LEU A 130 -8.16 -5.65 14.81
C LEU A 130 -6.73 -5.16 14.52
N PHE A 131 -6.28 -4.09 15.17
CA PHE A 131 -4.91 -3.61 15.04
C PHE A 131 -3.90 -4.57 15.68
N ASP A 132 -4.14 -5.04 16.90
CA ASP A 132 -3.30 -6.06 17.56
C ASP A 132 -3.16 -7.32 16.69
N ARG A 133 -4.26 -7.73 16.04
CA ARG A 133 -4.25 -8.87 15.12
C ARG A 133 -3.35 -8.60 13.91
N PHE A 134 -3.48 -7.44 13.27
CA PHE A 134 -2.64 -7.08 12.12
C PHE A 134 -1.15 -7.03 12.52
N GLU A 135 -0.84 -6.49 13.69
CA GLU A 135 0.52 -6.42 14.25
C GLU A 135 1.16 -7.80 14.50
N SER A 136 0.34 -8.84 14.66
CA SER A 136 0.81 -10.24 14.77
C SER A 136 1.06 -10.94 13.42
N GLN A 137 0.71 -10.30 12.29
CA GLN A 137 0.71 -10.90 10.95
C GLN A 137 1.69 -10.20 10.01
N ASP A 138 1.85 -10.71 8.79
CA ASP A 138 2.65 -10.04 7.75
C ASP A 138 1.84 -8.97 7.01
N LEU A 139 2.55 -8.17 6.20
CA LEU A 139 1.95 -7.06 5.46
C LEU A 139 0.80 -7.48 4.53
N CYS A 140 0.74 -8.75 4.09
CA CYS A 140 -0.33 -9.22 3.21
C CYS A 140 -1.69 -9.25 3.90
N ALA A 141 -1.71 -9.34 5.24
CA ALA A 141 -2.93 -9.32 6.05
C ALA A 141 -3.67 -7.97 6.04
N ILE A 142 -3.12 -6.92 5.45
CA ILE A 142 -3.76 -5.60 5.38
C ILE A 142 -5.13 -5.63 4.67
N VAL A 143 -5.31 -6.55 3.72
CA VAL A 143 -6.59 -6.77 3.03
C VAL A 143 -7.63 -7.37 4.00
N GLU A 144 -7.20 -8.28 4.89
CA GLU A 144 -8.07 -8.83 5.94
C GLU A 144 -8.46 -7.72 6.92
N LEU A 145 -7.49 -6.92 7.37
CA LEU A 145 -7.74 -5.78 8.27
C LEU A 145 -8.76 -4.81 7.67
N GLU A 146 -8.56 -4.40 6.42
CA GLU A 146 -9.47 -3.47 5.72
C GLU A 146 -10.88 -4.04 5.65
N LYS A 147 -11.04 -5.32 5.29
CA LYS A 147 -12.35 -5.96 5.24
C LYS A 147 -13.03 -6.00 6.62
N LEU A 148 -12.30 -6.34 7.68
CA LEU A 148 -12.86 -6.40 9.03
C LEU A 148 -13.25 -5.02 9.56
N VAL A 149 -12.46 -3.99 9.26
CA VAL A 149 -12.76 -2.58 9.56
C VAL A 149 -13.99 -2.10 8.79
N ASP A 150 -14.14 -2.45 7.52
CA ASP A 150 -15.34 -2.14 6.73
C ASP A 150 -16.61 -2.76 7.31
N ILE A 151 -16.54 -4.03 7.72
CA ILE A 151 -17.66 -4.70 8.39
C ILE A 151 -18.00 -3.98 9.70
N LEU A 152 -16.99 -3.57 10.47
CA LEU A 152 -17.22 -2.85 11.72
C LEU A 152 -17.83 -1.46 11.46
N LYS A 153 -17.34 -0.74 10.45
CA LYS A 153 -17.87 0.56 10.02
C LYS A 153 -19.32 0.44 9.55
N HIS A 154 -19.65 -0.60 8.79
CA HIS A 154 -21.01 -0.82 8.33
C HIS A 154 -21.95 -1.20 9.48
N ALA A 155 -21.49 -2.02 10.43
CA ALA A 155 -22.23 -2.31 11.67
C ALA A 155 -22.47 -1.06 12.50
N HIS A 156 -21.49 -0.15 12.58
CA HIS A 156 -21.64 1.17 13.19
C HIS A 156 -22.72 1.98 12.49
N CYS A 157 -22.68 2.09 11.15
CA CYS A 157 -23.70 2.82 10.38
C CYS A 157 -25.12 2.30 10.62
N LEU A 158 -25.31 0.97 10.64
CA LEU A 158 -26.61 0.36 10.94
C LEU A 158 -27.09 0.72 12.35
N LEU A 159 -26.22 0.64 13.36
CA LEU A 159 -26.55 0.97 14.75
C LEU A 159 -26.79 2.47 14.99
N SER A 160 -26.07 3.34 14.30
CA SER A 160 -26.21 4.80 14.41
C SER A 160 -27.58 5.32 13.95
N THR A 161 -28.38 4.51 13.26
CA THR A 161 -29.76 4.86 12.91
C THR A 161 -30.69 4.90 14.14
N ASP A 162 -30.41 4.05 15.15
CA ASP A 162 -31.22 3.91 16.36
C ASP A 162 -30.54 4.51 17.61
N LEU A 163 -29.20 4.54 17.65
CA LEU A 163 -28.39 5.02 18.77
C LEU A 163 -27.52 6.23 18.38
N SER A 164 -27.29 7.14 19.33
CA SER A 164 -26.39 8.28 19.15
C SER A 164 -24.96 7.92 19.57
N ILE A 165 -24.29 7.09 18.77
CA ILE A 165 -22.92 6.62 18.97
C ILE A 165 -21.93 7.68 18.44
N ASP A 166 -20.71 7.74 18.99
CA ASP A 166 -19.67 8.66 18.50
C ASP A 166 -19.36 8.38 17.01
N SER A 167 -18.83 9.37 16.29
CA SER A 167 -18.44 9.15 14.89
C SER A 167 -17.40 8.04 14.76
N PHE A 168 -17.61 7.10 13.83
CA PHE A 168 -16.63 6.07 13.53
C PHE A 168 -15.27 6.65 13.12
N SER A 169 -15.25 7.79 12.43
CA SER A 169 -14.00 8.45 12.05
C SER A 169 -13.18 8.93 13.26
N LEU A 170 -13.85 9.38 14.32
CA LEU A 170 -13.20 9.76 15.57
C LEU A 170 -12.66 8.53 16.29
N MET A 171 -13.46 7.47 16.42
CA MET A 171 -13.02 6.20 17.01
C MET A 171 -11.81 5.61 16.27
N MET A 172 -11.84 5.60 14.93
CA MET A 172 -10.72 5.12 14.12
C MET A 172 -9.47 5.97 14.33
N SER A 173 -9.61 7.31 14.40
CA SER A 173 -8.48 8.21 14.59
C SER A 173 -7.87 8.09 15.99
N GLU A 174 -8.71 7.82 16.99
CA GLU A 174 -8.30 7.53 18.37
C GLU A 174 -7.44 6.28 18.43
N MET A 175 -7.92 5.17 17.86
CA MET A 175 -7.23 3.88 17.87
C MET A 175 -6.01 3.84 16.94
N GLN A 176 -5.96 4.69 15.92
CA GLN A 176 -4.76 4.92 15.10
C GLN A 176 -3.72 5.84 15.76
N GLU A 177 -4.02 6.40 16.94
CA GLU A 177 -3.16 7.37 17.65
C GLU A 177 -2.86 8.64 16.84
N ASN A 178 -3.78 9.06 15.96
CA ASN A 178 -3.58 10.19 15.04
C ASN A 178 -4.59 11.34 15.23
N ILE A 179 -5.16 11.50 16.43
CA ILE A 179 -6.05 12.62 16.79
C ILE A 179 -5.30 13.96 16.76
N SER A 180 -4.04 13.96 17.19
CA SER A 180 -3.24 15.19 17.28
C SER A 180 -3.04 15.80 15.89
N LEU A 181 -3.30 17.11 15.77
CA LEU A 181 -3.15 17.86 14.50
C LEU A 181 -1.72 17.89 13.97
N VAL A 182 -0.73 17.62 14.83
CA VAL A 182 0.70 17.57 14.46
C VAL A 182 1.21 16.14 14.25
N SER A 183 0.38 15.12 14.54
CA SER A 183 0.77 13.73 14.34
C SER A 183 0.39 13.27 12.93
N PHE A 184 1.41 13.14 12.09
CA PHE A 184 1.28 12.54 10.76
C PHE A 184 1.58 11.03 10.78
N SER A 185 2.26 10.54 11.80
CA SER A 185 2.50 9.11 12.03
C SER A 185 1.30 8.48 12.75
N SER A 186 0.67 7.48 12.14
CA SER A 186 -0.33 6.62 12.82
C SER A 186 0.31 5.31 13.28
N ARG A 187 -0.31 4.65 14.27
CA ARG A 187 0.04 3.28 14.70
C ARG A 187 0.16 2.34 13.50
N LEU A 188 -0.84 2.36 12.62
CA LEU A 188 -0.86 1.53 11.41
C LEU A 188 0.27 1.88 10.42
N ALA A 189 0.55 3.17 10.18
CA ALA A 189 1.63 3.57 9.27
C ALA A 189 3.00 3.11 9.81
N SER A 190 3.24 3.29 11.11
CA SER A 190 4.45 2.81 11.79
C SER A 190 4.58 1.30 11.71
N GLN A 191 3.49 0.56 11.88
CA GLN A 191 3.49 -0.89 11.76
C GLN A 191 3.79 -1.35 10.33
N ILE A 192 3.17 -0.73 9.31
CA ILE A 192 3.48 -1.02 7.90
C ILE A 192 4.97 -0.77 7.63
N TRP A 193 5.51 0.35 8.10
CA TRP A 193 6.94 0.67 7.94
C TRP A 193 7.87 -0.33 8.65
N SER A 194 7.48 -0.81 9.83
CA SER A 194 8.20 -1.87 10.57
C SER A 194 8.21 -3.18 9.78
N GLU A 195 7.06 -3.65 9.31
CA GLU A 195 6.95 -4.86 8.48
C GLU A 195 7.69 -4.70 7.14
N MET A 196 7.69 -3.50 6.56
CA MET A 196 8.44 -3.21 5.35
C MET A 196 9.94 -3.46 5.54
N GLN A 197 10.54 -2.93 6.61
CA GLN A 197 11.98 -3.10 6.89
C GLN A 197 12.34 -4.51 7.36
N ASN A 198 11.54 -5.08 8.26
CA ASN A 198 11.92 -6.30 8.98
C ASN A 198 11.58 -7.58 8.19
N ASP A 199 10.59 -7.53 7.29
CA ASP A 199 10.13 -8.71 6.56
C ASP A 199 9.99 -8.47 5.05
N PHE A 200 9.23 -7.47 4.62
CA PHE A 200 8.89 -7.32 3.20
C PHE A 200 10.12 -7.10 2.30
N LEU A 201 10.87 -6.03 2.56
CA LEU A 201 12.03 -5.63 1.76
C LEU A 201 13.15 -6.68 1.73
N PRO A 202 13.49 -7.40 2.82
CA PRO A 202 14.45 -8.49 2.73
C PRO A 202 13.87 -9.73 2.03
N ASN A 203 12.62 -10.12 2.32
CA ASN A 203 12.14 -11.49 2.05
C ASN A 203 11.21 -11.65 0.83
N PHE A 204 10.64 -10.58 0.30
CA PHE A 204 9.73 -10.64 -0.85
C PHE A 204 10.46 -10.37 -2.17
N ILE A 205 10.14 -11.14 -3.21
CA ILE A 205 10.70 -10.99 -4.56
C ILE A 205 9.62 -10.50 -5.52
N LEU A 206 9.98 -9.57 -6.39
CA LEU A 206 9.09 -9.08 -7.44
C LEU A 206 9.07 -10.03 -8.64
N CYS A 207 7.87 -10.31 -9.14
CA CYS A 207 7.64 -10.89 -10.46
C CYS A 207 6.98 -9.85 -11.35
N ASN A 208 7.74 -9.25 -12.27
CA ASN A 208 7.28 -8.16 -13.13
C ASN A 208 6.12 -8.60 -14.05
N THR A 209 6.12 -9.86 -14.49
CA THR A 209 5.08 -10.42 -15.37
C THR A 209 3.71 -10.45 -14.69
N THR A 210 3.67 -10.79 -13.40
CA THR A 210 2.42 -10.85 -12.63
C THR A 210 2.13 -9.54 -11.88
N GLN A 211 3.09 -8.62 -11.86
CA GLN A 211 3.08 -7.38 -11.06
C GLN A 211 2.83 -7.63 -9.57
N ARG A 212 3.37 -8.74 -9.04
CA ARG A 212 3.18 -9.16 -7.65
C ARG A 212 4.51 -9.42 -6.98
N PHE A 213 4.57 -9.13 -5.70
CA PHE A 213 5.61 -9.59 -4.80
C PHE A 213 5.19 -10.92 -4.18
N ILE A 214 6.08 -11.90 -4.17
CA ILE A 214 5.88 -13.20 -3.52
C ILE A 214 7.01 -13.44 -2.53
N ARG A 215 6.75 -14.17 -1.45
CA ARG A 215 7.80 -14.53 -0.48
C ARG A 215 8.82 -15.45 -1.15
N SER A 216 10.11 -15.19 -0.95
CA SER A 216 11.18 -16.06 -1.44
C SER A 216 11.16 -17.41 -0.72
N SER A 217 11.39 -18.50 -1.47
CA SER A 217 11.31 -19.90 -1.03
C SER A 217 12.45 -20.33 -0.08
N LYS A 218 13.51 -19.54 0.05
CA LYS A 218 14.76 -19.91 0.76
C LYS A 218 15.14 -19.03 1.95
N VAL A 219 14.31 -18.06 2.32
CA VAL A 219 14.57 -17.29 3.54
C VAL A 219 14.43 -18.27 4.71
N PRO A 220 15.46 -18.46 5.56
CA PRO A 220 15.26 -19.21 6.78
C PRO A 220 14.13 -18.50 7.53
N HIS A 221 13.10 -19.25 7.93
CA HIS A 221 12.10 -18.77 8.88
C HIS A 221 12.81 -18.52 10.23
N VAL A 222 13.72 -17.55 10.31
CA VAL A 222 14.02 -16.88 11.56
C VAL A 222 12.78 -16.02 11.75
N PRO A 223 11.83 -16.45 12.59
CA PRO A 223 10.64 -15.65 12.80
C PRO A 223 11.17 -14.36 13.41
N VAL A 224 10.95 -13.23 12.75
CA VAL A 224 10.83 -11.98 13.51
C VAL A 224 9.87 -12.34 14.64
N GLN A 225 10.27 -12.17 15.91
CA GLN A 225 9.41 -12.54 17.05
C GLN A 225 8.15 -11.69 16.95
N LYS A 226 7.10 -12.27 16.34
CA LYS A 226 5.81 -11.61 16.22
C LYS A 226 5.04 -11.81 17.52
N PRO A 227 4.23 -10.83 17.94
CA PRO A 227 3.26 -11.03 19.00
C PRO A 227 2.37 -12.24 18.71
N SER A 228 1.92 -12.93 19.75
CA SER A 228 0.92 -13.98 19.60
C SER A 228 -0.38 -13.37 19.10
N VAL A 229 -1.05 -14.05 18.16
CA VAL A 229 -2.37 -13.63 17.66
C VAL A 229 -3.35 -13.51 18.84
N PRO A 230 -3.99 -12.35 19.05
CA PRO A 230 -4.93 -12.17 20.16
C PRO A 230 -6.14 -13.10 20.01
N TYR A 231 -6.56 -13.71 21.12
CA TYR A 231 -7.80 -14.49 21.14
C TYR A 231 -9.00 -13.56 21.29
N ALA A 232 -9.99 -13.71 20.41
CA ALA A 232 -11.25 -13.01 20.52
C ALA A 232 -12.44 -13.89 20.17
N LYS A 233 -13.60 -13.52 20.73
CA LYS A 233 -14.89 -14.14 20.42
C LYS A 233 -15.22 -13.94 18.93
N PRO A 234 -16.03 -14.82 18.30
CA PRO A 234 -16.42 -14.69 16.90
C PRO A 234 -17.03 -13.33 16.53
N ASN A 235 -17.68 -12.65 17.48
CA ASN A 235 -18.30 -11.35 17.29
C ASN A 235 -17.32 -10.20 17.07
N PHE A 236 -16.05 -10.34 17.46
CA PHE A 236 -15.00 -9.35 17.16
C PHE A 236 -14.44 -9.49 15.74
N TYR A 237 -14.80 -10.55 15.02
CA TYR A 237 -14.49 -10.75 13.61
C TYR A 237 -15.70 -10.35 12.74
N CYS A 238 -16.49 -11.32 12.29
CA CYS A 238 -17.62 -11.14 11.38
C CYS A 238 -18.97 -11.51 12.04
N GLY A 239 -19.01 -11.70 13.36
CA GLY A 239 -20.25 -11.99 14.08
C GLY A 239 -20.40 -13.47 14.44
N THR A 240 -20.57 -14.35 13.44
CA THR A 240 -20.73 -15.80 13.61
C THR A 240 -19.53 -16.59 13.09
N GLN A 241 -19.41 -17.86 13.48
CA GLN A 241 -18.31 -18.72 13.00
C GLN A 241 -18.40 -18.97 11.49
N GLU A 242 -19.60 -19.12 10.95
CA GLU A 242 -19.83 -19.34 9.52
C GLU A 242 -19.40 -18.12 8.70
N LEU A 243 -19.76 -16.91 9.15
CA LEU A 243 -19.35 -15.67 8.50
C LEU A 243 -17.83 -15.45 8.62
N ASN A 244 -17.23 -15.80 9.75
CA ASN A 244 -15.78 -15.74 9.92
C ASN A 244 -15.06 -16.63 8.89
N LEU A 245 -15.53 -17.87 8.70
CA LEU A 245 -14.94 -18.79 7.72
C LEU A 245 -15.10 -18.28 6.28
N ALA A 246 -16.25 -17.69 5.94
CA ALA A 246 -16.48 -17.12 4.62
C ALA A 246 -15.54 -15.96 4.31
N HIS A 247 -15.47 -14.95 5.19
CA HIS A 247 -14.57 -13.80 5.01
C HIS A 247 -13.09 -14.18 5.12
N GLN A 248 -12.74 -15.16 5.96
CA GLN A 248 -11.37 -15.68 6.02
C GLN A 248 -10.97 -16.40 4.73
N SER A 249 -11.90 -17.09 4.07
CA SER A 249 -11.63 -17.75 2.78
C SER A 249 -11.28 -16.73 1.70
N PHE A 250 -11.93 -15.56 1.71
CA PHE A 250 -11.57 -14.42 0.87
C PHE A 250 -10.17 -13.88 1.22
N ALA A 251 -9.90 -13.62 2.50
CA ALA A 251 -8.61 -13.09 2.96
C ALA A 251 -7.42 -14.00 2.55
N ARG A 252 -7.61 -15.33 2.57
CA ARG A 252 -6.59 -16.31 2.14
C ARG A 252 -6.20 -16.18 0.67
N LEU A 253 -7.07 -15.64 -0.19
CA LEU A 253 -6.71 -15.39 -1.60
C LEU A 253 -5.62 -14.32 -1.73
N HIS A 254 -5.49 -13.45 -0.72
CA HIS A 254 -4.57 -12.33 -0.69
C HIS A 254 -3.36 -12.55 0.25
N SER A 255 -3.25 -13.70 0.92
CA SER A 255 -2.14 -13.96 1.85
C SER A 255 -0.86 -14.46 1.17
N GLY A 256 -0.94 -14.96 -0.07
CA GLY A 256 0.19 -15.57 -0.77
C GLY A 256 1.06 -14.60 -1.57
N PHE A 257 0.65 -13.34 -1.70
CA PHE A 257 1.35 -12.32 -2.49
C PHE A 257 1.01 -10.92 -1.98
N PHE A 258 1.78 -9.92 -2.42
CA PHE A 258 1.46 -8.50 -2.27
C PHE A 258 1.38 -7.82 -3.64
N GLY A 259 0.37 -6.98 -3.87
CA GLY A 259 0.17 -6.27 -5.12
C GLY A 259 -0.86 -5.14 -5.03
N VAL A 260 -1.50 -4.81 -6.15
CA VAL A 260 -2.49 -3.72 -6.25
C VAL A 260 -3.61 -3.79 -5.20
N PRO A 261 -4.25 -4.95 -4.90
CA PRO A 261 -5.31 -5.03 -3.87
C PRO A 261 -4.83 -4.57 -2.49
N HIS A 262 -3.62 -4.97 -2.10
CA HIS A 262 -3.03 -4.57 -0.82
C HIS A 262 -2.75 -3.07 -0.78
N MET A 263 -2.35 -2.49 -1.91
CA MET A 263 -2.10 -1.07 -2.03
C MET A 263 -3.39 -0.24 -1.88
N PHE A 264 -4.52 -0.71 -2.42
CA PHE A 264 -5.84 -0.11 -2.15
C PHE A 264 -6.16 -0.12 -0.66
N SER A 265 -5.97 -1.25 0.03
CA SER A 265 -6.22 -1.36 1.47
C SER A 265 -5.32 -0.41 2.27
N ILE A 266 -4.04 -0.24 1.88
CA ILE A 266 -3.11 0.73 2.49
C ILE A 266 -3.62 2.17 2.32
N VAL A 267 -3.95 2.58 1.09
CA VAL A 267 -4.40 3.94 0.79
C VAL A 267 -5.69 4.26 1.55
N LYS A 268 -6.64 3.32 1.59
CA LYS A 268 -7.92 3.48 2.27
C LYS A 268 -7.78 3.57 3.80
N LEU A 269 -6.94 2.73 4.41
CA LEU A 269 -6.80 2.69 5.87
C LEU A 269 -5.93 3.83 6.42
N LEU A 270 -4.87 4.24 5.71
CA LEU A 270 -4.00 5.34 6.13
C LEU A 270 -4.59 6.71 5.80
N GLY A 271 -5.31 6.82 4.68
CA GLY A 271 -5.84 8.08 4.18
C GLY A 271 -4.76 9.13 3.88
N SER A 272 -5.20 10.34 3.57
CA SER A 272 -4.32 11.46 3.19
C SER A 272 -3.46 12.00 4.34
N ARG A 273 -3.80 11.70 5.60
CA ARG A 273 -3.06 12.19 6.78
C ARG A 273 -1.76 11.43 7.01
N SER A 274 -1.79 10.11 6.96
CA SER A 274 -0.63 9.27 7.36
C SER A 274 0.16 8.69 6.20
N LEU A 275 -0.43 8.62 5.00
CA LEU A 275 0.26 8.14 3.81
C LEU A 275 1.53 8.96 3.45
N PRO A 276 1.56 10.31 3.53
CA PRO A 276 2.77 11.07 3.23
C PRO A 276 3.95 10.75 4.15
N TRP A 277 3.67 10.44 5.43
CA TRP A 277 4.71 10.03 6.38
C TRP A 277 5.33 8.67 5.99
N LEU A 278 4.50 7.70 5.58
CA LEU A 278 4.99 6.40 5.10
C LEU A 278 5.83 6.55 3.83
N ILE A 279 5.38 7.39 2.88
CA ILE A 279 6.15 7.70 1.66
C ILE A 279 7.52 8.26 2.05
N ARG A 280 7.56 9.23 2.98
CA ARG A 280 8.81 9.84 3.44
C ARG A 280 9.76 8.82 4.06
N ALA A 281 9.26 7.92 4.91
CA ALA A 281 10.06 6.88 5.55
C ALA A 281 10.68 5.90 4.53
N LEU A 282 9.92 5.51 3.51
CA LEU A 282 10.42 4.68 2.41
C LEU A 282 11.48 5.38 1.57
N LEU A 283 11.34 6.69 1.32
CA LEU A 283 12.36 7.48 0.63
C LEU A 283 13.64 7.64 1.45
N ASP A 284 13.52 7.83 2.77
CA ASP A 284 14.66 7.81 3.68
C ASP A 284 15.38 6.46 3.65
N HIS A 285 14.65 5.35 3.53
CA HIS A 285 15.25 4.02 3.32
C HIS A 285 16.17 3.97 2.12
N ILE A 286 15.71 4.50 0.97
CA ILE A 286 16.51 4.55 -0.26
C ILE A 286 17.79 5.35 -0.02
N SER A 287 17.69 6.55 0.57
CA SER A 287 18.85 7.37 0.89
C SER A 287 19.83 6.65 1.83
N ASN A 288 19.33 5.98 2.86
CA ASN A 288 20.14 5.23 3.81
C ASN A 288 20.84 4.04 3.13
N LYS A 289 20.11 3.26 2.30
CA LYS A 289 20.69 2.13 1.55
C LYS A 289 21.74 2.59 0.55
N LEU A 290 21.55 3.70 -0.16
CA LEU A 290 22.57 4.29 -1.02
C LEU A 290 23.84 4.65 -0.24
N THR A 291 23.69 5.21 0.95
CA THR A 291 24.80 5.53 1.86
C THR A 291 25.56 4.27 2.28
N THR A 292 24.84 3.21 2.65
CA THR A 292 25.44 1.92 3.04
C THR A 292 26.11 1.20 1.86
N LEU A 293 25.54 1.33 0.66
CA LEU A 293 26.06 0.71 -0.57
C LEU A 293 27.36 1.34 -1.06
N GLU A 294 27.60 2.63 -0.81
CA GLU A 294 28.79 3.32 -1.33
C GLU A 294 30.13 2.66 -0.97
N PRO A 295 30.49 2.44 0.31
CA PRO A 295 31.75 1.79 0.65
C PRO A 295 31.85 0.36 0.08
N MET A 296 30.72 -0.34 -0.05
CA MET A 296 30.69 -1.69 -0.63
C MET A 296 30.96 -1.69 -2.14
N ILE A 297 30.35 -0.76 -2.86
CA ILE A 297 30.58 -0.55 -4.30
C ILE A 297 32.02 -0.12 -4.54
N THR A 298 32.56 0.78 -3.71
CA THR A 298 33.97 1.19 -3.75
C THR A 298 34.89 -0.02 -3.56
N GLY A 299 34.58 -0.91 -2.61
CA GLY A 299 35.30 -2.16 -2.42
C GLY A 299 35.27 -3.10 -3.63
N LEU A 300 34.18 -3.11 -4.42
CA LEU A 300 34.11 -3.87 -5.68
C LEU A 300 34.90 -3.18 -6.81
N GLN A 301 34.81 -1.85 -6.92
CA GLN A 301 35.56 -1.04 -7.89
C GLN A 301 37.07 -1.24 -7.76
N GLU A 302 37.60 -1.33 -6.53
CA GLU A 302 39.04 -1.53 -6.28
C GLU A 302 39.57 -2.88 -6.74
N SER A 303 38.70 -3.90 -6.85
CA SER A 303 39.07 -5.21 -7.39
C SER A 303 39.08 -5.28 -8.91
N LEU A 304 38.49 -4.31 -9.61
CA LEU A 304 38.42 -4.33 -11.07
C LEU A 304 39.75 -3.85 -11.70
N PRO A 305 40.08 -4.34 -12.91
CA PRO A 305 41.19 -3.83 -13.70
C PRO A 305 41.11 -2.31 -13.91
N LYS A 306 42.26 -1.68 -14.16
CA LYS A 306 42.33 -0.23 -14.43
C LYS A 306 41.57 0.19 -15.70
N SER A 307 41.48 -0.72 -16.67
CA SER A 307 40.74 -0.53 -17.91
C SER A 307 40.12 -1.87 -18.35
N ILE A 308 38.90 -1.82 -18.85
CA ILE A 308 38.17 -3.01 -19.37
C ILE A 308 37.75 -2.71 -20.80
N GLY A 309 38.33 -3.45 -21.76
CA GLY A 309 38.02 -3.32 -23.18
C GLY A 309 36.76 -4.09 -23.60
N LEU A 310 36.46 -4.05 -24.90
CA LEU A 310 35.42 -4.89 -25.52
C LEU A 310 35.86 -6.36 -25.54
N LEU A 311 34.90 -7.27 -25.37
CA LEU A 311 35.16 -8.70 -25.51
C LEU A 311 35.45 -9.07 -26.98
N PRO A 312 36.52 -9.84 -27.27
CA PRO A 312 36.88 -10.23 -28.62
C PRO A 312 35.96 -11.33 -29.15
N PHE A 313 35.62 -11.28 -30.45
CA PHE A 313 34.79 -12.30 -31.11
C PHE A 313 35.54 -13.61 -31.38
N ASP A 314 36.88 -13.58 -31.48
CA ASP A 314 37.71 -14.72 -31.89
C ASP A 314 37.66 -15.91 -30.91
N GLY A 315 37.33 -15.65 -29.64
CA GLY A 315 37.28 -16.66 -28.58
C GLY A 315 35.91 -17.32 -28.40
N GLY A 316 34.88 -16.86 -29.11
CA GLY A 316 33.52 -17.33 -28.93
C GLY A 316 32.92 -17.05 -27.55
N VAL A 317 31.70 -17.53 -27.30
CA VAL A 317 31.03 -17.37 -25.99
C VAL A 317 31.89 -17.90 -24.85
N THR A 318 32.51 -19.08 -25.02
CA THR A 318 33.35 -19.71 -23.99
C THR A 318 34.60 -18.87 -23.66
N GLY A 319 35.25 -18.28 -24.67
CA GLY A 319 36.39 -17.40 -24.46
C GLY A 319 35.99 -16.09 -23.78
N CYS A 320 34.87 -15.49 -24.21
CA CYS A 320 34.33 -14.28 -23.59
C CYS A 320 33.99 -14.50 -22.10
N MET A 321 33.31 -15.59 -21.76
CA MET A 321 32.97 -15.92 -20.36
C MET A 321 34.22 -16.12 -19.49
N ARG A 322 35.29 -16.69 -20.05
CA ARG A 322 36.58 -16.82 -19.34
C ARG A 322 37.19 -15.44 -19.04
N LEU A 323 37.24 -14.56 -20.04
CA LEU A 323 37.76 -13.20 -19.87
C LEU A 323 36.94 -12.39 -18.86
N VAL A 324 35.61 -12.50 -18.89
CA VAL A 324 34.74 -11.84 -17.90
C VAL A 324 35.08 -12.31 -16.48
N LYS A 325 35.29 -13.62 -16.27
CA LYS A 325 35.67 -14.16 -14.95
C LYS A 325 37.03 -13.63 -14.48
N GLU A 326 38.00 -13.57 -15.37
CA GLU A 326 39.32 -12.99 -15.11
C GLU A 326 39.23 -11.50 -14.76
N HIS A 327 38.37 -10.75 -15.44
CA HIS A 327 38.15 -9.33 -15.17
C HIS A 327 37.43 -9.06 -13.84
N LEU A 328 36.42 -9.85 -13.50
CA LEU A 328 35.66 -9.62 -12.27
C LEU A 328 36.48 -9.99 -11.04
N ASN A 329 37.21 -11.11 -11.04
CA ASN A 329 38.03 -11.60 -9.91
C ASN A 329 37.40 -11.42 -8.50
N TRP A 330 36.07 -11.44 -8.41
CA TRP A 330 35.32 -11.22 -7.17
C TRP A 330 35.04 -12.53 -6.41
N GLY A 331 35.70 -13.63 -6.79
CA GLY A 331 35.48 -14.95 -6.18
C GLY A 331 35.68 -14.96 -4.66
N THR A 332 36.63 -14.17 -4.15
CA THR A 332 36.92 -14.02 -2.71
C THR A 332 35.99 -13.04 -1.99
N LYS A 333 35.12 -12.32 -2.71
CA LYS A 333 34.22 -11.27 -2.19
C LYS A 333 32.75 -11.65 -2.34
N SER A 334 32.40 -12.94 -2.22
CA SER A 334 31.04 -13.44 -2.41
C SER A 334 30.00 -12.77 -1.49
N GLU A 335 30.34 -12.59 -0.21
CA GLU A 335 29.47 -11.92 0.76
C GLU A 335 29.19 -10.47 0.36
N LEU A 336 30.22 -9.73 -0.05
CA LEU A 336 30.10 -8.34 -0.50
C LEU A 336 29.18 -8.22 -1.72
N LYS A 337 29.32 -9.10 -2.71
CA LYS A 337 28.42 -9.15 -3.88
C LYS A 337 26.97 -9.34 -3.45
N SER A 338 26.74 -10.28 -2.53
CA SER A 338 25.39 -10.61 -2.06
C SER A 338 24.73 -9.45 -1.31
N GLU A 339 25.50 -8.71 -0.51
CA GLU A 339 25.01 -7.56 0.24
C GLU A 339 24.70 -6.38 -0.69
N VAL A 340 25.56 -6.13 -1.69
CA VAL A 340 25.29 -5.10 -2.71
C VAL A 340 24.04 -5.43 -3.51
N LEU A 341 23.89 -6.68 -3.95
CA LEU A 341 22.69 -7.16 -4.66
C LEU A 341 21.43 -7.02 -3.79
N ARG A 342 21.50 -7.34 -2.49
CA ARG A 342 20.37 -7.19 -1.56
C ARG A 342 20.00 -5.72 -1.38
N GLY A 343 20.97 -4.83 -1.22
CA GLY A 343 20.71 -3.39 -1.12
C GLY A 343 20.08 -2.80 -2.40
N ILE A 344 20.59 -3.19 -3.58
CA ILE A 344 20.00 -2.80 -4.87
C ILE A 344 18.57 -3.35 -5.01
N LYS A 345 18.35 -4.61 -4.61
CA LYS A 345 17.03 -5.24 -4.60
C LYS A 345 16.03 -4.50 -3.71
N GLU A 346 16.43 -4.08 -2.52
CA GLU A 346 15.56 -3.31 -1.62
C GLU A 346 15.19 -1.96 -2.22
N ILE A 347 16.15 -1.22 -2.77
CA ILE A 347 15.91 0.06 -3.47
C ILE A 347 14.89 -0.15 -4.60
N GLY A 348 15.11 -1.16 -5.45
CA GLY A 348 14.19 -1.47 -6.54
C GLY A 348 12.80 -1.90 -6.07
N SER A 349 12.72 -2.63 -4.95
CA SER A 349 11.44 -3.02 -4.34
C SER A 349 10.65 -1.80 -3.84
N VAL A 350 11.31 -0.85 -3.19
CA VAL A 350 10.68 0.41 -2.77
C VAL A 350 10.21 1.23 -3.97
N LEU A 351 11.04 1.38 -5.00
CA LEU A 351 10.66 2.15 -6.20
C LEU A 351 9.47 1.51 -6.94
N TYR A 352 9.47 0.19 -7.08
CA TYR A 352 8.33 -0.51 -7.67
C TYR A 352 7.08 -0.40 -6.80
N TRP A 353 7.23 -0.47 -5.47
CA TRP A 353 6.14 -0.22 -4.51
C TRP A 353 5.57 1.20 -4.66
N MET A 354 6.41 2.22 -4.85
CA MET A 354 5.96 3.59 -5.17
C MET A 354 5.22 3.66 -6.50
N GLY A 355 5.63 2.86 -7.50
CA GLY A 355 4.91 2.74 -8.76
C GLY A 355 3.52 2.12 -8.59
N LEU A 356 3.38 1.07 -7.78
CA LEU A 356 2.06 0.50 -7.44
C LEU A 356 1.19 1.51 -6.68
N LEU A 357 1.77 2.27 -5.76
CA LEU A 357 1.07 3.31 -5.02
C LEU A 357 0.56 4.42 -5.95
N ASP A 358 1.42 4.86 -6.88
CA ASP A 358 1.09 5.88 -7.86
C ASP A 358 -0.06 5.44 -8.80
N ILE A 359 -0.09 4.17 -9.21
CA ILE A 359 -1.21 3.60 -9.99
C ILE A 359 -2.51 3.68 -9.18
N VAL A 360 -2.50 3.20 -7.93
CA VAL A 360 -3.69 3.17 -7.07
C VAL A 360 -4.20 4.57 -6.74
N LEU A 361 -3.30 5.51 -6.42
CA LEU A 361 -3.69 6.89 -6.13
C LEU A 361 -4.37 7.54 -7.33
N ARG A 362 -3.85 7.35 -8.55
CA ARG A 362 -4.51 7.85 -9.76
C ARG A 362 -5.87 7.24 -9.99
N GLU A 363 -6.05 5.95 -9.71
CA GLU A 363 -7.36 5.31 -9.85
C GLU A 363 -8.36 5.88 -8.84
N VAL A 364 -7.95 6.05 -7.58
CA VAL A 364 -8.75 6.68 -6.52
C VAL A 364 -9.09 8.13 -6.86
N ASP A 365 -8.12 8.92 -7.31
CA ASP A 365 -8.30 10.32 -7.71
C ASP A 365 -9.23 10.43 -8.92
N THR A 366 -9.08 9.56 -9.92
CA THR A 366 -9.95 9.52 -11.11
C THR A 366 -11.39 9.21 -10.71
N TRP A 367 -11.60 8.23 -9.84
CA TRP A 367 -12.93 7.90 -9.33
C TRP A 367 -13.56 9.05 -8.55
N HIS A 368 -12.81 9.70 -7.66
CA HIS A 368 -13.27 10.89 -6.94
C HIS A 368 -13.56 12.06 -7.89
N PHE A 369 -12.72 12.27 -8.90
CA PHE A 369 -12.93 13.28 -9.92
C PHE A 369 -14.24 13.04 -10.68
N MET A 370 -14.50 11.82 -11.13
CA MET A 370 -15.74 11.47 -11.83
C MET A 370 -17.01 11.76 -11.00
N GLN A 371 -16.92 11.59 -9.67
CA GLN A 371 -18.04 11.88 -8.77
C GLN A 371 -18.23 13.37 -8.48
N THR A 372 -17.14 14.13 -8.46
CA THR A 372 -17.14 15.57 -8.12
C THR A 372 -17.35 16.46 -9.35
N ALA A 373 -16.95 16.00 -10.54
CA ALA A 373 -17.02 16.75 -11.80
C ALA A 373 -18.39 17.39 -12.08
N PRO A 374 -19.54 16.68 -11.94
CA PRO A 374 -20.86 17.29 -12.18
C PRO A 374 -21.17 18.46 -11.24
N TRP A 375 -20.72 18.39 -9.99
CA TRP A 375 -20.93 19.44 -8.98
C TRP A 375 -20.09 20.68 -9.25
N LEU A 376 -18.94 20.50 -9.90
CA LEU A 376 -18.04 21.56 -10.34
C LEU A 376 -18.42 22.15 -11.72
N GLY A 377 -19.43 21.58 -12.37
CA GLY A 377 -19.88 22.02 -13.71
C GLY A 377 -18.99 21.53 -14.83
N LEU A 378 -18.28 20.41 -14.62
CA LEU A 378 -17.40 19.79 -15.60
C LEU A 378 -18.17 18.71 -16.35
N LEU A 379 -18.29 18.88 -17.66
CA LEU A 379 -19.02 17.98 -18.55
C LEU A 379 -18.07 17.36 -19.58
N PRO A 380 -18.29 16.08 -19.96
CA PRO A 380 -17.49 15.46 -21.01
C PRO A 380 -17.83 16.07 -22.38
N SER A 381 -16.82 16.52 -23.12
CA SER A 381 -16.94 16.88 -24.54
C SER A 381 -16.86 15.65 -25.45
N ALA A 382 -17.31 15.81 -26.70
CA ALA A 382 -17.21 14.79 -27.74
C ALA A 382 -15.76 14.32 -27.99
N ASP A 383 -14.78 15.21 -27.76
CA ASP A 383 -13.34 14.93 -27.95
C ASP A 383 -12.61 14.55 -26.64
N GLY A 384 -13.36 14.27 -25.56
CA GLY A 384 -12.78 13.96 -24.24
C GLY A 384 -12.20 15.17 -23.48
N GLN A 385 -12.33 16.38 -24.04
CA GLN A 385 -12.01 17.62 -23.34
C GLN A 385 -13.07 17.93 -22.26
N VAL A 386 -12.66 18.62 -21.20
CA VAL A 386 -13.54 19.04 -20.12
C VAL A 386 -14.24 20.34 -20.53
N LEU A 387 -15.56 20.31 -20.69
CA LEU A 387 -16.38 21.50 -20.91
C LEU A 387 -16.83 22.07 -19.57
N HIS A 388 -16.83 23.40 -19.46
CA HIS A 388 -17.45 24.09 -18.35
C HIS A 388 -18.91 24.40 -18.69
N SER A 389 -19.84 24.03 -17.80
CA SER A 389 -21.28 24.23 -17.99
C SER A 389 -21.67 25.71 -18.09
N GLN A 390 -20.84 26.62 -17.56
CA GLN A 390 -21.00 28.07 -17.67
C GLN A 390 -19.62 28.71 -17.84
N ASP A 391 -19.38 29.39 -18.96
CA ASP A 391 -18.19 30.22 -19.14
C ASP A 391 -18.28 31.43 -18.19
N GLY A 392 -17.44 31.45 -17.15
CA GLY A 392 -17.34 32.55 -16.18
C GLY A 392 -18.41 32.58 -15.08
N GLY A 393 -19.24 31.54 -14.93
CA GLY A 393 -20.27 31.43 -13.89
C GLY A 393 -19.81 30.66 -12.63
N ASP A 394 -20.58 30.80 -11.54
CA ASP A 394 -20.46 29.95 -10.35
C ASP A 394 -20.67 28.48 -10.72
N SER A 395 -19.98 27.55 -10.05
CA SER A 395 -20.23 26.12 -10.24
C SER A 395 -21.65 25.72 -9.78
N PRO A 396 -22.20 24.60 -10.28
CA PRO A 396 -23.52 24.11 -9.88
C PRO A 396 -23.70 24.01 -8.36
N ILE A 397 -22.68 23.56 -7.62
CA ILE A 397 -22.73 23.50 -6.15
C ILE A 397 -22.85 24.90 -5.52
N VAL A 398 -22.06 25.87 -5.99
CA VAL A 398 -22.10 27.24 -5.47
C VAL A 398 -23.43 27.91 -5.83
N SER A 399 -23.88 27.77 -7.07
CA SER A 399 -25.17 28.30 -7.53
C SER A 399 -26.35 27.73 -6.74
N LEU A 400 -26.35 26.41 -6.48
CA LEU A 400 -27.35 25.75 -5.66
C LEU A 400 -27.40 26.34 -4.25
N PHE A 401 -26.27 26.42 -3.55
CA PHE A 401 -26.27 26.92 -2.16
C PHE A 401 -26.51 28.42 -2.05
N LYS A 402 -26.10 29.22 -3.04
CA LYS A 402 -26.48 30.65 -3.14
C LYS A 402 -27.99 30.81 -3.35
N SER A 403 -28.58 30.06 -4.26
CA SER A 403 -30.01 30.12 -4.56
C SER A 403 -30.87 29.67 -3.38
N VAL A 404 -30.49 28.59 -2.69
CA VAL A 404 -31.15 28.10 -1.47
C VAL A 404 -31.07 29.14 -0.36
N THR A 405 -29.89 29.73 -0.15
CA THR A 405 -29.69 30.79 0.85
C THR A 405 -30.57 32.00 0.55
N ALA A 406 -30.59 32.49 -0.69
CA ALA A 406 -31.44 33.61 -1.10
C ALA A 406 -32.94 33.32 -0.90
N ALA A 407 -33.39 32.12 -1.27
CA ALA A 407 -34.78 31.70 -1.12
C ALA A 407 -35.22 31.62 0.35
N ILE A 408 -34.35 31.13 1.25
CA ILE A 408 -34.67 31.01 2.68
C ILE A 408 -34.65 32.37 3.38
N LEU A 409 -33.67 33.22 3.05
CA LEU A 409 -33.58 34.58 3.62
C LEU A 409 -34.76 35.48 3.21
N SER A 410 -35.38 35.21 2.07
CA SER A 410 -36.58 35.93 1.63
C SER A 410 -37.84 35.61 2.45
N LYS A 411 -37.84 34.53 3.25
CA LYS A 411 -39.01 34.12 4.05
C LYS A 411 -39.04 34.84 5.41
N PRO A 412 -40.12 35.59 5.73
CA PRO A 412 -40.28 36.24 7.03
C PRO A 412 -40.54 35.17 8.09
N GLY A 413 -39.49 34.80 8.84
CA GLY A 413 -39.55 33.74 9.87
C GLY A 413 -38.37 32.77 9.88
N CYS A 414 -37.30 33.01 9.11
CA CYS A 414 -36.10 32.18 9.16
C CYS A 414 -35.43 32.23 10.55
N PRO A 415 -35.36 31.11 11.29
CA PRO A 415 -34.85 31.10 12.67
C PRO A 415 -33.33 31.26 12.76
N ASN A 416 -32.58 30.97 11.69
CA ASN A 416 -31.11 31.04 11.71
C ASN A 416 -30.50 31.44 10.35
N PRO A 417 -30.57 32.73 9.96
CA PRO A 417 -30.05 33.20 8.68
C PRO A 417 -28.52 33.09 8.53
N THR A 418 -27.78 33.16 9.64
CA THR A 418 -26.31 33.11 9.62
C THR A 418 -25.78 31.73 9.22
N SER A 419 -26.44 30.64 9.62
CA SER A 419 -26.06 29.28 9.22
C SER A 419 -26.14 29.06 7.71
N PHE A 420 -27.16 29.60 7.03
CA PHE A 420 -27.29 29.47 5.57
C PHE A 420 -26.25 30.31 4.83
N ASN A 421 -25.93 31.51 5.32
CA ASN A 421 -24.82 32.29 4.77
C ASN A 421 -23.47 31.57 4.93
N THR A 422 -23.23 30.94 6.08
CA THR A 422 -22.04 30.11 6.30
C THR A 422 -22.01 28.95 5.33
N LEU A 423 -23.11 28.23 5.16
CA LEU A 423 -23.23 27.11 4.21
C LEU A 423 -22.88 27.54 2.77
N SER A 424 -23.38 28.70 2.33
CA SER A 424 -23.05 29.26 1.01
C SER A 424 -21.56 29.56 0.86
N LYS A 425 -20.92 30.15 1.88
CA LYS A 425 -19.47 30.40 1.87
C LYS A 425 -18.65 29.11 1.91
N GLN A 426 -19.13 28.09 2.64
CA GLN A 426 -18.48 26.78 2.68
C GLN A 426 -18.58 26.07 1.33
N ALA A 427 -19.66 26.26 0.56
CA ALA A 427 -19.76 25.75 -0.80
C ALA A 427 -18.73 26.40 -1.75
N GLU A 428 -18.49 27.71 -1.63
CA GLU A 428 -17.43 28.40 -2.38
C GLU A 428 -16.04 27.89 -2.00
N ALA A 429 -15.77 27.70 -0.71
CA ALA A 429 -14.52 27.14 -0.24
C ALA A 429 -14.30 25.71 -0.75
N ALA A 430 -15.35 24.88 -0.71
CA ALA A 430 -15.29 23.51 -1.22
C ALA A 430 -15.03 23.49 -2.74
N ASP A 431 -15.71 24.34 -3.50
CA ASP A 431 -15.49 24.47 -4.96
C ASP A 431 -14.02 24.79 -5.29
N LEU A 432 -13.43 25.76 -4.58
CA LEU A 432 -12.01 26.10 -4.74
C LEU A 432 -11.08 24.94 -4.39
N LEU A 433 -11.34 24.25 -3.28
CA LEU A 433 -10.51 23.12 -2.84
C LEU A 433 -10.53 21.95 -3.83
N TYR A 434 -11.71 21.59 -4.34
CA TYR A 434 -11.82 20.50 -5.31
C TYR A 434 -11.24 20.88 -6.67
N LYS A 435 -11.41 22.13 -7.14
CA LYS A 435 -10.77 22.62 -8.37
C LYS A 435 -9.24 22.66 -8.26
N ALA A 436 -8.70 23.07 -7.12
CA ALA A 436 -7.26 23.11 -6.89
C ALA A 436 -6.60 21.72 -6.88
N ASN A 437 -7.35 20.69 -6.48
CA ASN A 437 -6.86 19.31 -6.38
C ASN A 437 -7.10 18.46 -7.64
N MET A 438 -7.46 19.06 -8.78
CA MET A 438 -7.72 18.31 -10.02
C MET A 438 -6.46 17.73 -10.68
N ASN A 439 -5.28 18.30 -10.39
CA ASN A 439 -4.01 17.84 -10.94
C ASN A 439 -3.15 17.27 -9.81
N THR A 440 -3.28 15.98 -9.53
CA THR A 440 -2.41 15.31 -8.54
C THR A 440 -1.06 14.96 -9.17
N GLY A 441 0.02 15.32 -8.48
CA GLY A 441 1.37 14.98 -8.89
C GLY A 441 1.66 13.48 -8.74
N SER A 442 2.57 12.95 -9.54
CA SER A 442 2.94 11.54 -9.44
C SER A 442 3.89 11.27 -8.27
N VAL A 443 3.52 10.32 -7.42
CA VAL A 443 4.35 9.88 -6.28
C VAL A 443 5.62 9.20 -6.79
N LEU A 444 5.53 8.46 -7.90
CA LEU A 444 6.69 7.81 -8.51
C LEU A 444 7.68 8.84 -9.07
N GLU A 445 7.20 9.88 -9.76
CA GLU A 445 8.06 10.95 -10.30
C GLU A 445 8.78 11.67 -9.16
N TYR A 446 8.06 11.99 -8.08
CA TYR A 446 8.66 12.54 -6.87
C TYR A 446 9.71 11.60 -6.25
N ALA A 447 9.43 10.30 -6.18
CA ALA A 447 10.38 9.31 -5.66
C ALA A 447 11.65 9.20 -6.51
N LEU A 448 11.53 9.28 -7.85
CA LEU A 448 12.66 9.30 -8.77
C LEU A 448 13.48 10.58 -8.62
N ALA A 449 12.84 11.75 -8.53
CA ALA A 449 13.51 13.02 -8.27
C ALA A 449 14.26 13.02 -6.93
N PHE A 450 13.62 12.51 -5.86
CA PHE A 450 14.26 12.34 -4.56
C PHE A 450 15.46 11.40 -4.63
N THR A 451 15.32 10.26 -5.31
CA THR A 451 16.40 9.28 -5.48
C THR A 451 17.57 9.90 -6.26
N SER A 452 17.30 10.70 -7.27
CA SER A 452 18.32 11.45 -8.01
C SER A 452 19.07 12.41 -7.10
N ALA A 453 18.36 13.20 -6.28
CA ALA A 453 18.98 14.10 -5.31
C ALA A 453 19.83 13.35 -4.25
N ALA A 454 19.40 12.16 -3.85
CA ALA A 454 20.17 11.31 -2.94
C ALA A 454 21.46 10.77 -3.59
N LEU A 455 21.41 10.45 -4.89
CA LEU A 455 22.54 9.97 -5.68
C LEU A 455 23.60 11.05 -5.96
N ASP A 456 23.22 12.33 -6.02
CA ASP A 456 24.15 13.44 -6.29
C ASP A 456 25.37 13.44 -5.35
N LYS A 457 25.19 13.01 -4.09
CA LYS A 457 26.26 12.87 -3.09
C LYS A 457 27.35 11.87 -3.50
N TYR A 458 27.01 10.91 -4.35
CA TYR A 458 27.85 9.78 -4.75
C TYR A 458 28.22 9.80 -6.24
N CYS A 459 27.62 10.71 -7.02
CA CYS A 459 27.80 10.79 -8.47
C CYS A 459 29.28 10.84 -8.89
N SER A 460 30.12 11.62 -8.20
CA SER A 460 31.56 11.73 -8.50
C SER A 460 32.36 10.44 -8.26
N LYS A 461 31.86 9.55 -7.39
CA LYS A 461 32.49 8.25 -7.09
C LYS A 461 31.98 7.14 -8.00
N TRP A 462 30.74 7.27 -8.47
CA TRP A 462 30.05 6.24 -9.27
C TRP A 462 29.99 6.59 -10.76
N SER A 463 30.44 7.78 -11.14
CA SER A 463 30.56 8.25 -12.52
C SER A 463 31.89 8.98 -12.70
N ALA A 464 32.79 8.42 -13.49
CA ALA A 464 34.04 9.07 -13.84
C ALA A 464 33.79 10.23 -14.81
N ILE A 465 34.35 11.41 -14.51
CA ILE A 465 34.34 12.53 -15.45
C ILE A 465 35.38 12.21 -16.55
N PRO A 466 35.00 12.16 -17.82
CA PRO A 466 35.95 11.82 -18.88
C PRO A 466 37.05 12.88 -19.01
N LYS A 467 38.31 12.46 -18.87
CA LYS A 467 39.47 13.37 -18.93
C LYS A 467 39.67 14.03 -20.29
N THR A 468 39.24 13.35 -21.35
CA THR A 468 39.41 13.77 -22.75
C THR A 468 38.21 14.56 -23.28
N GLY A 469 37.12 14.68 -22.50
CA GLY A 469 35.84 15.21 -22.97
C GLY A 469 35.06 14.28 -23.92
N PHE A 470 35.58 13.07 -24.18
CA PHE A 470 34.91 12.03 -24.97
C PHE A 470 34.48 10.85 -24.10
N VAL A 471 33.52 10.06 -24.58
CA VAL A 471 33.12 8.81 -23.92
C VAL A 471 34.34 7.89 -23.83
N ASP A 472 34.73 7.55 -22.61
CA ASP A 472 35.80 6.58 -22.36
C ASP A 472 35.20 5.17 -22.45
N ILE A 473 35.61 4.43 -23.47
CA ILE A 473 35.14 3.07 -23.76
C ILE A 473 35.77 2.02 -22.84
N THR A 474 36.81 2.41 -22.09
CA THR A 474 37.60 1.52 -21.24
C THR A 474 37.35 1.70 -19.74
N THR A 475 36.37 2.52 -19.35
CA THR A 475 36.08 2.76 -17.94
C THR A 475 35.72 1.46 -17.22
N SER A 476 36.29 1.30 -16.03
CA SER A 476 36.04 0.13 -15.17
C SER A 476 35.34 0.49 -13.86
N LYS A 477 35.29 1.77 -13.48
CA LYS A 477 34.82 2.21 -12.16
C LYS A 477 33.39 2.73 -12.14
N ASP A 478 32.79 3.00 -13.30
CA ASP A 478 31.42 3.51 -13.34
C ASP A 478 30.43 2.47 -12.78
N PHE A 479 29.35 2.94 -12.18
CA PHE A 479 28.35 2.06 -11.55
C PHE A 479 27.79 1.02 -12.53
N TYR A 480 27.56 1.38 -13.79
CA TYR A 480 27.07 0.44 -14.80
C TYR A 480 27.99 -0.77 -14.98
N ARG A 481 29.32 -0.63 -14.82
CA ARG A 481 30.28 -1.74 -14.90
C ARG A 481 30.17 -2.67 -13.71
N ILE A 482 30.00 -2.08 -12.52
CA ILE A 482 29.78 -2.85 -11.30
C ILE A 482 28.48 -3.64 -11.41
N TYR A 483 27.39 -2.97 -11.82
CA TYR A 483 26.11 -3.64 -12.03
C TYR A 483 26.18 -4.73 -13.11
N SER A 484 26.87 -4.47 -14.23
CA SER A 484 27.08 -5.45 -15.28
C SER A 484 27.79 -6.72 -14.76
N GLY A 485 28.84 -6.53 -13.96
CA GLY A 485 29.55 -7.65 -13.31
C GLY A 485 28.67 -8.41 -12.33
N LEU A 486 27.87 -7.70 -11.54
CA LEU A 486 26.93 -8.30 -10.58
C LEU A 486 25.83 -9.09 -11.30
N GLN A 487 25.31 -8.55 -12.41
CA GLN A 487 24.28 -9.20 -13.22
C GLN A 487 24.80 -10.51 -13.80
N ILE A 488 25.94 -10.49 -14.50
CA ILE A 488 26.47 -11.71 -15.13
C ILE A 488 26.88 -12.75 -14.07
N GLY A 489 27.45 -12.31 -12.95
CA GLY A 489 27.76 -13.19 -11.82
C GLY A 489 26.53 -13.82 -11.19
N TYR A 490 25.45 -13.05 -10.99
CA TYR A 490 24.18 -13.56 -10.48
C TYR A 490 23.52 -14.56 -11.44
N LEU A 491 23.54 -14.27 -12.74
CA LEU A 491 23.01 -15.17 -13.76
C LEU A 491 23.77 -16.51 -13.76
N GLU A 492 25.11 -16.48 -13.64
CA GLU A 492 25.92 -17.69 -13.59
C GLU A 492 25.70 -18.52 -12.31
N GLU A 493 25.70 -17.87 -11.14
CA GLU A 493 25.46 -18.53 -9.84
C GLU A 493 24.06 -19.17 -9.76
N SER A 494 23.10 -18.65 -10.55
CA SER A 494 21.75 -19.22 -10.64
C SER A 494 21.68 -20.54 -11.40
N GLU A 495 22.70 -20.88 -12.21
CA GLU A 495 22.74 -22.11 -13.01
C GLU A 495 23.55 -23.23 -12.36
N GLN A 496 24.63 -22.90 -11.65
CA GLN A 496 25.50 -23.89 -11.01
C GLN A 496 24.85 -24.61 -9.83
N VAL A 497 23.84 -24.00 -9.20
CA VAL A 497 23.07 -24.58 -8.10
C VAL A 497 21.72 -25.03 -8.65
N SER A 498 21.51 -26.34 -8.78
CA SER A 498 20.25 -26.95 -9.20
C SER A 498 19.04 -26.22 -8.61
N SER A 499 18.28 -25.54 -9.48
CA SER A 499 16.96 -24.91 -9.21
C SER A 499 16.86 -23.85 -8.09
N GLY A 500 17.98 -23.38 -7.51
CA GLY A 500 17.91 -22.80 -6.18
C GLY A 500 18.02 -21.27 -6.00
N ASN A 501 18.82 -20.57 -6.80
CA ASN A 501 19.21 -19.18 -6.48
C ASN A 501 18.50 -18.10 -7.30
N ARG A 502 17.82 -18.49 -8.39
CA ARG A 502 17.00 -17.59 -9.21
C ARG A 502 15.81 -16.99 -8.43
N GLU A 503 15.36 -17.67 -7.37
CA GLU A 503 14.20 -17.30 -6.54
C GLU A 503 14.55 -16.42 -5.32
N LEU A 504 15.80 -15.95 -5.19
CA LEU A 504 16.24 -15.22 -3.99
C LEU A 504 16.04 -13.70 -4.05
N LEU A 505 16.19 -13.10 -5.23
CA LEU A 505 16.21 -11.63 -5.36
C LEU A 505 15.07 -11.07 -6.24
N GLY A 506 14.58 -11.86 -7.19
CA GLY A 506 13.52 -11.46 -8.12
C GLY A 506 13.89 -10.30 -9.04
N ASP A 507 12.87 -9.74 -9.71
CA ASP A 507 13.05 -8.70 -10.73
C ASP A 507 13.36 -7.31 -10.12
N SER A 508 13.23 -7.16 -8.80
CA SER A 508 13.53 -5.92 -8.08
C SER A 508 14.99 -5.47 -8.24
N VAL A 509 15.94 -6.40 -8.44
CA VAL A 509 17.34 -6.05 -8.70
C VAL A 509 17.49 -5.23 -9.98
N ALA A 510 16.74 -5.58 -11.02
CA ALA A 510 16.72 -4.85 -12.28
C ALA A 510 16.13 -3.46 -12.08
N TRP A 511 15.01 -3.35 -11.35
CA TRP A 511 14.40 -2.06 -11.01
C TRP A 511 15.36 -1.14 -10.25
N GLY A 512 16.08 -1.66 -9.24
CA GLY A 512 17.04 -0.86 -8.48
C GLY A 512 18.27 -0.47 -9.31
N GLY A 513 18.90 -1.45 -9.96
CA GLY A 513 20.15 -1.25 -10.71
C GLY A 513 19.96 -0.36 -11.93
N CYS A 514 18.93 -0.63 -12.74
CA CYS A 514 18.62 0.19 -13.90
C CYS A 514 18.19 1.61 -13.51
N THR A 515 17.49 1.80 -12.38
CA THR A 515 17.16 3.16 -11.91
C THR A 515 18.42 3.95 -11.56
N ILE A 516 19.37 3.35 -10.83
CA ILE A 516 20.64 4.03 -10.51
C ILE A 516 21.42 4.36 -11.80
N ILE A 517 21.53 3.40 -12.73
CA ILE A 517 22.19 3.61 -14.03
C ILE A 517 21.52 4.75 -14.81
N TYR A 518 20.19 4.74 -14.86
CA TYR A 518 19.40 5.74 -15.56
C TYR A 518 19.64 7.13 -14.97
N LEU A 519 19.47 7.29 -13.66
CA LEU A 519 19.63 8.56 -12.94
C LEU A 519 21.05 9.14 -13.05
N LEU A 520 22.08 8.29 -13.09
CA LEU A 520 23.47 8.70 -13.33
C LEU A 520 23.78 9.05 -14.80
N GLY A 521 22.83 8.90 -15.73
CA GLY A 521 23.06 9.13 -17.15
C GLY A 521 23.94 8.05 -17.82
N GLN A 522 24.01 6.85 -17.24
CA GLN A 522 24.89 5.77 -17.68
C GLN A 522 24.17 4.72 -18.57
N GLN A 523 22.91 4.92 -18.94
CA GLN A 523 22.12 3.95 -19.71
C GLN A 523 22.80 3.55 -21.04
N ILE A 524 23.19 4.52 -21.87
CA ILE A 524 23.79 4.24 -23.18
C ILE A 524 25.11 3.47 -23.01
N HIS A 525 25.91 3.82 -22.00
CA HIS A 525 27.14 3.12 -21.66
C HIS A 525 26.85 1.67 -21.25
N PHE A 526 25.85 1.45 -20.42
CA PHE A 526 25.41 0.11 -20.02
C PHE A 526 24.97 -0.72 -21.23
N GLU A 527 24.11 -0.18 -22.10
CA GLU A 527 23.60 -0.92 -23.26
C GLU A 527 24.72 -1.35 -24.23
N LEU A 528 25.76 -0.54 -24.39
CA LEU A 528 26.92 -0.81 -25.24
C LEU A 528 27.95 -1.74 -24.56
N PHE A 529 28.17 -1.57 -23.27
CA PHE A 529 29.33 -2.14 -22.58
C PHE A 529 29.01 -3.20 -21.52
N ASP A 530 27.74 -3.57 -21.35
CA ASP A 530 27.35 -4.68 -20.48
C ASP A 530 27.93 -6.01 -20.95
N PHE A 531 28.53 -6.76 -20.03
CA PHE A 531 29.14 -8.07 -20.32
C PHE A 531 28.11 -9.07 -20.84
N SER A 532 26.88 -9.09 -20.30
CA SER A 532 25.86 -10.04 -20.75
C SER A 532 25.42 -9.72 -22.18
N HIS A 533 25.23 -8.43 -22.50
CA HIS A 533 24.90 -7.97 -23.85
C HIS A 533 26.02 -8.28 -24.86
N GLN A 534 27.29 -8.07 -24.48
CA GLN A 534 28.42 -8.41 -25.35
C GLN A 534 28.51 -9.90 -25.63
N VAL A 535 28.33 -10.75 -24.60
CA VAL A 535 28.30 -12.21 -24.77
C VAL A 535 27.15 -12.63 -25.68
N LEU A 536 25.98 -12.01 -25.57
CA LEU A 536 24.85 -12.26 -26.47
C LEU A 536 25.19 -11.91 -27.94
N ASN A 537 25.84 -10.77 -28.17
CA ASN A 537 26.24 -10.37 -29.53
C ASN A 537 27.24 -11.38 -30.14
N VAL A 538 28.18 -11.90 -29.34
CA VAL A 538 29.11 -12.95 -29.78
C VAL A 538 28.37 -14.25 -30.09
N ALA A 539 27.42 -14.65 -29.23
CA ALA A 539 26.58 -15.84 -29.46
C ALA A 539 25.76 -15.76 -30.75
N GLU A 540 25.22 -14.58 -31.08
CA GLU A 540 24.51 -14.35 -32.34
C GLU A 540 25.41 -14.53 -33.57
N VAL A 541 26.66 -14.06 -33.52
CA VAL A 541 27.62 -14.25 -34.62
C VAL A 541 28.05 -15.72 -34.74
N GLU A 542 28.29 -16.41 -33.63
CA GLU A 542 28.66 -17.82 -33.63
C GLU A 542 27.55 -18.72 -34.20
N THR A 543 26.29 -18.45 -33.84
CA THR A 543 25.14 -19.22 -34.35
C THR A 543 24.96 -19.06 -35.86
N VAL A 544 25.16 -17.85 -36.40
CA VAL A 544 25.13 -17.60 -37.85
C VAL A 544 26.31 -18.30 -38.57
N SER A 545 27.50 -18.29 -37.97
CA SER A 545 28.70 -18.89 -38.55
C SER A 545 28.67 -20.43 -38.55
N SER A 546 27.99 -21.03 -37.57
CA SER A 546 27.76 -22.48 -37.46
C SER A 546 26.85 -23.03 -38.57
N VAL A 547 25.88 -22.22 -39.04
CA VAL A 547 25.01 -22.59 -40.17
C VAL A 547 25.77 -22.63 -41.51
N GLN A 548 26.89 -21.89 -41.61
CA GLN A 548 27.66 -21.75 -42.86
C GLN A 548 28.88 -22.70 -42.93
N SER A 549 29.28 -23.35 -41.84
CA SER A 549 30.40 -24.31 -41.83
C SER A 549 30.16 -25.47 -40.85
N PRO A 550 30.08 -26.73 -41.30
CA PRO A 550 29.93 -27.87 -40.40
C PRO A 550 31.33 -28.26 -39.89
N ARG A 551 31.91 -27.47 -39.00
CA ARG A 551 33.11 -27.86 -38.26
C ARG A 551 32.90 -27.71 -36.75
N ASN A 552 32.92 -28.87 -36.09
CA ASN A 552 32.93 -29.14 -34.65
C ASN A 552 31.71 -28.67 -33.82
N PRO A 553 30.77 -29.58 -33.51
CA PRO A 553 29.60 -29.32 -32.64
C PRO A 553 29.93 -29.19 -31.14
N GLN A 554 31.20 -28.99 -30.77
CA GLN A 554 31.66 -28.97 -29.37
C GLN A 554 31.75 -27.56 -28.75
N PHE A 555 31.57 -26.48 -29.51
CA PHE A 555 31.82 -25.12 -29.02
C PHE A 555 30.64 -24.44 -28.27
N SER A 556 29.41 -24.94 -28.43
CA SER A 556 28.19 -24.36 -27.81
C SER A 556 27.56 -25.23 -26.71
N GLN A 557 28.08 -26.43 -26.44
CA GLN A 557 27.52 -27.33 -25.43
C GLN A 557 27.74 -26.79 -24.01
N GLY A 558 26.68 -26.25 -23.40
CA GLY A 558 26.63 -25.96 -21.96
C GLY A 558 26.17 -24.54 -21.57
N TRP A 559 26.12 -23.58 -22.50
CA TRP A 559 25.77 -22.17 -22.20
C TRP A 559 24.37 -21.75 -22.65
N GLU A 560 23.57 -22.65 -23.24
CA GLU A 560 22.26 -22.32 -23.81
C GLU A 560 21.28 -21.73 -22.78
N VAL A 561 21.25 -22.30 -21.58
CA VAL A 561 20.39 -21.82 -20.48
C VAL A 561 20.85 -20.43 -20.03
N LEU A 562 22.17 -20.21 -19.94
CA LEU A 562 22.73 -18.92 -19.51
C LEU A 562 22.43 -17.84 -20.54
N ILE A 563 22.62 -18.15 -21.82
CA ILE A 563 22.29 -17.26 -22.94
C ILE A 563 20.80 -16.88 -22.90
N GLU A 564 19.90 -17.82 -22.66
CA GLU A 564 18.48 -17.51 -22.54
C GLU A 564 18.17 -16.66 -21.28
N SER A 565 18.86 -16.91 -20.17
CA SER A 565 18.76 -16.09 -18.97
C SER A 565 19.30 -14.67 -19.18
N MET A 566 20.39 -14.50 -19.93
CA MET A 566 20.92 -13.20 -20.36
C MET A 566 19.94 -12.46 -21.28
N LYS A 567 19.28 -13.15 -22.23
CA LYS A 567 18.23 -12.56 -23.08
C LYS A 567 17.06 -12.05 -22.24
N LYS A 568 16.62 -12.83 -21.25
CA LYS A 568 15.56 -12.42 -20.31
C LYS A 568 15.97 -11.19 -19.49
N ALA A 569 17.18 -11.16 -18.97
CA ALA A 569 17.71 -10.01 -18.23
C ALA A 569 17.76 -8.75 -19.11
N ARG A 570 18.27 -8.85 -20.35
CA ARG A 570 18.27 -7.74 -21.32
C ARG A 570 16.86 -7.19 -21.60
N ARG A 571 15.88 -8.07 -21.79
CA ARG A 571 14.46 -7.65 -21.99
C ARG A 571 13.92 -6.92 -20.77
N LEU A 572 14.19 -7.43 -19.56
CA LEU A 572 13.76 -6.81 -18.32
C LEU A 572 14.41 -5.43 -18.12
N ASN A 573 15.72 -5.31 -18.30
CA ASN A 573 16.44 -4.04 -18.20
C ASN A 573 15.88 -3.00 -19.18
N ASN A 574 15.70 -3.39 -20.44
CA ASN A 574 15.13 -2.51 -21.46
C ASN A 574 13.69 -2.07 -21.12
N HIS A 575 12.90 -2.97 -20.54
CA HIS A 575 11.56 -2.63 -20.04
C HIS A 575 11.64 -1.59 -18.92
N VAL A 576 12.52 -1.79 -17.92
CA VAL A 576 12.71 -0.83 -16.83
C VAL A 576 13.17 0.52 -17.36
N PHE A 577 14.17 0.59 -18.25
CA PHE A 577 14.61 1.85 -18.86
C PHE A 577 13.50 2.55 -19.63
N SER A 578 12.68 1.80 -20.37
CA SER A 578 11.53 2.37 -21.10
C SER A 578 10.50 2.97 -20.13
N MET A 579 10.22 2.28 -19.02
CA MET A 579 9.34 2.78 -17.96
C MET A 579 9.91 4.04 -17.31
N LEU A 580 11.22 4.07 -17.01
CA LEU A 580 11.89 5.24 -16.44
C LEU A 580 11.86 6.42 -17.41
N LYS A 581 12.11 6.21 -18.70
CA LYS A 581 12.03 7.26 -19.73
C LYS A 581 10.62 7.84 -19.87
N ALA A 582 9.59 7.03 -19.70
CA ALA A 582 8.20 7.50 -19.74
C ALA A 582 7.82 8.35 -18.51
N ARG A 583 8.49 8.17 -17.37
CA ARG A 583 8.15 8.81 -16.09
C ARG A 583 9.09 9.96 -15.71
N CYS A 584 10.36 9.84 -16.07
CA CYS A 584 11.40 10.83 -15.82
C CYS A 584 12.12 11.07 -17.14
N PRO A 585 11.52 11.80 -18.09
CA PRO A 585 12.08 11.97 -19.42
C PRO A 585 13.46 12.65 -19.35
N LEU A 586 14.34 12.27 -20.26
CA LEU A 586 15.65 12.90 -20.41
C LEU A 586 15.49 14.27 -21.07
N GLU A 587 16.34 15.23 -20.69
CA GLU A 587 16.42 16.54 -21.31
C GLU A 587 17.59 16.63 -22.30
N ASP A 588 17.38 17.44 -23.35
CA ASP A 588 18.42 17.78 -24.33
C ASP A 588 19.52 18.62 -23.69
N LYS A 589 20.63 17.99 -23.30
CA LYS A 589 21.86 18.69 -22.93
C LYS A 589 22.70 18.98 -24.16
N THR A 590 23.47 20.07 -24.13
CA THR A 590 24.38 20.42 -25.23
C THR A 590 25.75 19.80 -25.00
N ALA A 591 26.25 19.07 -26.00
CA ALA A 591 27.58 18.50 -26.04
C ALA A 591 28.30 18.83 -27.35
N CYS A 592 29.57 18.41 -27.42
CA CYS A 592 30.32 18.33 -28.66
C CYS A 592 30.42 16.85 -29.07
N ALA A 593 30.10 16.49 -30.31
CA ALA A 593 30.44 15.17 -30.86
C ALA A 593 31.52 15.28 -31.91
N ILE A 594 32.00 14.15 -32.41
CA ILE A 594 33.04 14.10 -33.45
C ILE A 594 32.40 13.62 -34.74
N LYS A 595 32.66 14.31 -35.85
CA LYS A 595 32.35 13.81 -37.20
C LYS A 595 33.23 12.59 -37.51
N GLN A 596 32.83 11.75 -38.46
CA GLN A 596 33.67 10.65 -38.98
C GLN A 596 35.05 11.14 -39.46
N SER A 597 35.17 12.41 -39.84
CA SER A 597 36.44 13.05 -40.22
C SER A 597 37.34 13.45 -39.04
N GLY A 598 36.96 13.18 -37.79
CA GLY A 598 37.69 13.58 -36.59
C GLY A 598 37.45 15.02 -36.10
N ALA A 599 36.64 15.81 -36.82
CA ALA A 599 36.37 17.20 -36.47
C ALA A 599 35.29 17.34 -35.36
N PRO A 600 35.48 18.20 -34.35
CA PRO A 600 34.47 18.45 -33.34
C PRO A 600 33.26 19.20 -33.94
N LEU A 601 32.07 18.73 -33.63
CA LEU A 601 30.78 19.32 -33.94
C LEU A 601 30.19 19.84 -32.63
N HIS A 602 30.18 21.17 -32.48
CA HIS A 602 29.66 21.86 -31.30
C HIS A 602 28.14 21.91 -31.30
N ARG A 603 27.53 21.99 -30.11
CA ARG A 603 26.09 22.18 -29.88
C ARG A 603 25.21 21.04 -30.41
N ILE A 604 25.67 19.81 -30.25
CA ILE A 604 24.81 18.65 -30.44
C ILE A 604 23.96 18.48 -29.20
N LYS A 605 22.67 18.27 -29.39
CA LYS A 605 21.76 17.89 -28.32
C LYS A 605 21.91 16.40 -28.04
N PHE A 606 22.09 16.04 -26.77
CA PHE A 606 22.05 14.67 -26.31
C PHE A 606 21.08 14.57 -25.13
N GLU A 607 20.28 13.53 -25.11
CA GLU A 607 19.36 13.26 -24.01
C GLU A 607 20.14 12.84 -22.75
N ASN A 608 19.88 13.50 -21.61
CA ASN A 608 20.46 13.14 -20.31
C ASN A 608 19.51 13.45 -19.15
N THR A 609 19.74 12.87 -17.97
CA THR A 609 18.84 13.00 -16.82
C THR A 609 18.76 14.43 -16.30
N ILE A 610 17.53 14.82 -15.93
CA ILE A 610 17.18 16.13 -15.38
C ILE A 610 17.85 16.30 -14.00
N SER A 611 18.29 17.52 -13.70
CA SER A 611 18.79 17.84 -12.36
C SER A 611 17.65 17.76 -11.34
N ALA A 612 17.83 17.00 -10.27
CA ALA A 612 16.80 16.79 -9.25
C ALA A 612 16.24 18.11 -8.65
N PHE A 613 17.07 19.17 -8.63
CA PHE A 613 16.73 20.50 -8.11
C PHE A 613 15.67 21.26 -8.94
N GLU A 614 15.46 20.89 -10.20
CA GLU A 614 14.44 21.50 -11.06
C GLU A 614 13.08 20.80 -10.91
N THR A 615 13.08 19.56 -10.43
CA THR A 615 11.88 18.70 -10.32
C THR A 615 11.29 18.61 -8.91
N LEU A 616 12.06 18.95 -7.86
CA LEU A 616 11.56 18.97 -6.49
C LEU A 616 10.78 20.27 -6.23
N PRO A 617 9.68 20.24 -5.46
CA PRO A 617 8.97 21.45 -5.07
C PRO A 617 9.93 22.38 -4.33
N GLN A 618 10.27 23.49 -4.97
CA GLN A 618 11.11 24.53 -4.36
C GLN A 618 10.31 25.12 -3.18
N LYS A 619 10.97 25.32 -2.04
CA LYS A 619 10.38 26.04 -0.91
C LYS A 619 10.10 27.48 -1.35
N GLY A 620 8.89 27.75 -1.81
CA GLY A 620 8.42 29.06 -2.24
C GLY A 620 7.74 29.04 -3.61
N ALA A 621 6.54 28.46 -3.67
CA ALA A 621 5.51 28.79 -4.67
C ALA A 621 4.15 28.78 -3.96
#